data_AF-A0A7X2MTY5-F1
#
_entry.id   AF-A0A7X2MTY5-F1
#
_cell.length_a   1.000
_cell.length_b   1.000
_cell.length_c   1.000
_cell.angle_alpha   90.00
_cell.angle_beta   90.00
_cell.angle_gamma   90.00
#
_symmetry.space_group_name_H-M   'P 1'
#
loop_
_entity.id
_entity.type
_entity.pdbx_description
1 polymer ?
#
loop_
_entity_poly.entity_id
_entity_poly.type
_entity_poly.pdbx_seq_one_letter_code
_entity_poly.pdbx_strand_id
1 'polypeptide(L)'
;YLHQDAYLGATVGRYANRIAGAKLNKLNRQLVPNQGAHQLHGGPEGFDKRRWQIVSQSDSEVHYRIDSPDGDQGYPGNLIADLRYQLDDQNCLSISYEARCDQPCPVNLTNH
;
A
#
# COMPACT_ATOMS: atom_id res chain seq x y z
N TYR A 1 -3.63 17.32 2.48
CA TYR A 1 -3.49 16.19 3.41
C TYR A 1 -4.79 15.41 3.52
N LEU A 2 -5.91 16.00 4.01
CA LEU A 2 -7.20 15.29 4.11
C LEU A 2 -7.89 15.05 2.76
N HIS A 3 -7.64 15.91 1.78
CA HIS A 3 -7.97 15.69 0.37
C HIS A 3 -6.71 15.93 -0.44
N GLN A 4 -6.23 14.92 -1.17
CA GLN A 4 -5.17 15.06 -2.15
C GLN A 4 -5.38 14.07 -3.29
N ASP A 5 -5.12 14.53 -4.51
CA ASP A 5 -5.23 13.71 -5.71
C ASP A 5 -3.86 13.33 -6.31
N ALA A 6 -2.78 13.84 -5.71
CA ALA A 6 -1.41 13.77 -6.24
C ALA A 6 -0.46 12.85 -5.46
N TYR A 7 -0.95 12.16 -4.42
CA TYR A 7 -0.20 11.18 -3.61
C TYR A 7 1.09 11.68 -2.94
N LEU A 8 1.28 13.00 -2.80
CA LEU A 8 2.45 13.62 -2.18
C LEU A 8 2.68 13.13 -0.74
N GLY A 9 3.84 12.54 -0.47
CA GLY A 9 4.25 12.00 0.83
C GLY A 9 3.56 10.69 1.23
N ALA A 10 2.71 10.12 0.37
CA ALA A 10 1.86 8.98 0.75
C ALA A 10 2.58 7.64 0.61
N THR A 11 2.23 6.68 1.46
CA THR A 11 2.52 5.26 1.20
C THR A 11 1.41 4.67 0.36
N VAL A 12 1.78 4.13 -0.79
CA VAL A 12 0.86 3.58 -1.78
C VAL A 12 0.88 2.05 -1.76
N GLY A 13 -0.30 1.43 -1.84
CA GLY A 13 -0.47 -0.03 -1.89
C GLY A 13 -1.92 -0.48 -2.07
N ARG A 14 -2.20 -1.77 -2.32
CA ARG A 14 -1.27 -2.92 -2.41
C ARG A 14 -0.32 -2.90 -3.62
N TYR A 15 -0.66 -2.15 -4.67
CA TYR A 15 0.16 -2.05 -5.89
C TYR A 15 0.29 -0.62 -6.37
N ALA A 16 1.52 -0.11 -6.42
CA ALA A 16 1.86 1.19 -6.93
C ALA A 16 1.75 1.23 -8.47
N ASN A 17 1.32 2.39 -8.97
CA ASN A 17 1.04 2.66 -10.37
C ASN A 17 -0.15 1.81 -10.91
N ARG A 18 -0.20 1.57 -12.22
CA ARG A 18 -1.38 1.03 -12.91
C ARG A 18 -1.32 -0.47 -13.12
N ILE A 19 -2.44 -1.14 -12.85
CA ILE A 19 -2.74 -2.48 -13.37
C ILE A 19 -3.72 -2.33 -14.53
N ALA A 20 -3.29 -2.77 -15.72
CA ALA A 20 -4.07 -2.67 -16.94
C ALA A 20 -5.40 -3.46 -16.83
N GLY A 21 -6.51 -2.88 -17.28
CA GLY A 21 -7.84 -3.49 -17.19
C GLY A 21 -8.35 -3.79 -15.77
N ALA A 22 -7.65 -3.28 -14.74
CA ALA A 22 -7.89 -3.64 -13.34
C ALA A 22 -7.99 -5.16 -13.14
N LYS A 23 -7.15 -5.95 -13.83
CA LYS A 23 -7.27 -7.42 -13.81
C LYS A 23 -5.93 -8.11 -13.57
N LEU A 24 -5.91 -9.02 -12.61
CA LEU A 24 -4.80 -9.94 -12.37
C LEU A 24 -4.98 -11.19 -13.24
N ASN A 25 -4.45 -11.14 -14.47
CA ASN A 25 -4.67 -12.19 -15.47
C ASN A 25 -4.27 -13.60 -14.97
N LYS A 26 -3.10 -13.72 -14.31
CA LYS A 26 -2.61 -15.02 -13.81
C LYS A 26 -3.48 -15.63 -12.70
N LEU A 27 -4.28 -14.81 -12.02
CA LEU A 27 -5.16 -15.23 -10.92
C LEU A 27 -6.63 -15.21 -11.34
N ASN A 28 -6.93 -14.85 -12.59
CA ASN A 28 -8.28 -14.59 -13.10
C ASN A 28 -9.14 -13.73 -12.16
N ARG A 29 -8.54 -12.71 -11.54
CA ARG A 29 -9.17 -11.87 -10.52
C ARG A 29 -9.38 -10.45 -11.04
N GLN A 30 -10.60 -9.94 -10.91
CA GLN A 30 -10.93 -8.55 -11.20
C GLN A 30 -10.67 -7.70 -9.96
N LEU A 31 -10.04 -6.56 -10.17
CA LEU A 31 -9.76 -5.51 -9.18
C LEU A 31 -10.71 -4.33 -9.38
N VAL A 32 -10.81 -3.47 -8.38
CA VAL A 32 -11.67 -2.28 -8.43
C VAL A 32 -10.97 -1.15 -9.20
N PRO A 33 -11.46 -0.72 -10.37
CA PRO A 33 -10.85 0.36 -11.13
C PRO A 33 -11.11 1.73 -10.49
N ASN A 34 -10.18 2.66 -10.67
CA ASN A 34 -10.30 4.06 -10.23
C ASN A 34 -9.67 5.07 -11.21
N GLN A 35 -9.05 4.61 -12.30
CA GLN A 35 -8.58 5.49 -13.36
C GLN A 35 -8.93 4.89 -14.74
N GLY A 36 -10.12 5.25 -15.24
CA GLY A 36 -10.68 4.62 -16.43
C GLY A 36 -10.85 3.11 -16.22
N ALA A 37 -10.37 2.32 -17.16
CA ALA A 37 -10.38 0.85 -17.06
C ALA A 37 -9.24 0.28 -16.18
N HIS A 38 -8.37 1.12 -15.64
CA HIS A 38 -7.20 0.69 -14.88
C HIS A 38 -7.43 0.83 -13.38
N GLN A 39 -6.73 0.00 -12.60
CA GLN A 39 -6.56 0.27 -11.17
C GLN A 39 -5.23 0.98 -10.98
N LEU A 40 -5.29 2.19 -10.44
CA LEU A 40 -4.15 3.02 -10.06
C LEU A 40 -3.96 2.97 -8.54
N HIS A 41 -2.72 2.75 -8.11
CA HIS A 41 -2.29 2.94 -6.72
C HIS A 41 -3.13 2.14 -5.70
N GLY A 42 -3.51 0.91 -6.08
CA GLY A 42 -4.24 -0.01 -5.20
C GLY A 42 -5.76 0.14 -5.20
N GLY A 43 -6.32 1.15 -5.89
CA GLY A 43 -7.77 1.30 -6.04
C GLY A 43 -8.35 2.55 -5.37
N PRO A 44 -9.68 2.73 -5.42
CA PRO A 44 -10.33 3.90 -4.85
C PRO A 44 -10.03 4.05 -3.36
N GLU A 45 -10.01 2.96 -2.58
CA GLU A 45 -9.68 2.96 -1.14
C GLU A 45 -8.29 2.34 -0.88
N GLY A 46 -7.30 2.72 -1.69
CA GLY A 46 -5.90 2.31 -1.55
C GLY A 46 -5.26 2.72 -0.21
N PHE A 47 -4.05 2.19 0.06
CA PHE A 47 -3.37 2.39 1.35
C PHE A 47 -3.05 3.86 1.67
N ASP A 48 -3.01 4.72 0.65
CA ASP A 48 -2.83 6.16 0.75
C ASP A 48 -4.01 6.88 1.44
N LYS A 49 -5.20 6.27 1.45
CA LYS A 49 -6.43 6.85 2.02
C LYS A 49 -6.83 6.25 3.37
N ARG A 50 -6.08 5.25 3.82
CA ARG A 50 -6.40 4.47 5.01
C ARG A 50 -5.51 4.88 6.17
N ARG A 51 -6.06 4.84 7.38
CA ARG A 51 -5.30 5.07 8.61
C ARG A 51 -4.50 3.82 8.96
N TRP A 52 -3.18 3.95 8.95
CA TRP A 52 -2.29 2.92 9.46
C TRP A 52 -2.25 2.95 11.00
N GLN A 53 -2.11 1.79 11.61
CA GLN A 53 -1.92 1.65 13.04
C GLN A 53 -0.46 1.95 13.39
N ILE A 54 -0.21 2.67 14.48
CA ILE A 54 1.13 2.80 15.06
C ILE A 54 1.38 1.56 15.92
N VAL A 55 2.37 0.76 15.53
CA VAL A 55 2.79 -0.43 16.28
C VAL A 55 3.79 -0.04 17.37
N SER A 56 4.76 0.81 17.01
CA SER A 56 5.73 1.40 17.93
C SER A 56 6.27 2.70 17.36
N GLN A 57 6.78 3.57 18.23
CA GLN A 57 7.45 4.81 17.84
C GLN A 57 8.52 5.20 18.85
N SER A 58 9.54 5.91 18.39
CA SER A 58 10.57 6.58 19.18
C SER A 58 10.77 8.00 18.64
N ASP A 59 11.78 8.71 19.15
CA ASP A 59 12.12 10.04 18.65
C ASP A 59 12.63 10.03 17.20
N SER A 60 13.13 8.88 16.71
CA SER A 60 13.79 8.76 15.40
C SER A 60 13.22 7.67 14.49
N GLU A 61 12.24 6.88 14.96
CA GLU A 61 11.61 5.82 14.19
C GLU A 61 10.10 5.75 14.44
N VAL A 62 9.33 5.40 13.42
CA VAL A 62 7.95 4.95 13.58
C VAL A 62 7.69 3.70 12.75
N HIS A 63 7.09 2.70 13.40
CA HIS A 63 6.62 1.46 12.79
C HIS A 63 5.11 1.49 12.68
N TYR A 64 4.61 1.47 11.45
CA TYR A 64 3.21 1.38 11.10
C TYR A 64 2.82 -0.01 10.62
N ARG A 65 1.55 -0.35 10.81
CA ARG A 65 0.92 -1.54 10.23
C ARG A 65 -0.43 -1.22 9.59
N ILE A 66 -0.74 -1.92 8.50
CA ILE A 66 -2.08 -1.96 7.93
C ILE A 66 -2.48 -3.40 7.59
N ASP A 67 -3.71 -3.75 7.94
CA ASP A 67 -4.33 -5.02 7.56
C ASP A 67 -5.26 -4.78 6.36
N SER A 68 -5.12 -5.59 5.33
CA SER A 68 -5.95 -5.56 4.14
C SER A 68 -6.58 -6.95 3.99
N PRO A 69 -7.88 -7.11 4.23
CA PRO A 69 -8.52 -8.42 4.19
C PRO A 69 -8.60 -8.98 2.76
N ASP A 70 -8.83 -10.29 2.63
CA ASP A 70 -9.17 -10.90 1.34
C ASP A 70 -10.33 -10.16 0.66
N GLY A 71 -10.17 -9.88 -0.64
CA GLY A 71 -11.12 -9.12 -1.43
C GLY A 71 -10.97 -7.60 -1.37
N ASP A 72 -10.12 -7.05 -0.52
CA ASP A 72 -9.90 -5.60 -0.45
C ASP A 72 -9.40 -5.04 -1.79
N GLN A 73 -10.13 -4.07 -2.35
CA GLN A 73 -9.94 -3.53 -3.70
C GLN A 73 -9.88 -4.60 -4.82
N GLY A 74 -10.45 -5.78 -4.54
CA GLY A 74 -10.47 -6.96 -5.39
C GLY A 74 -9.22 -7.86 -5.30
N TYR A 75 -8.22 -7.51 -4.50
CA TYR A 75 -7.04 -8.37 -4.33
C TYR A 75 -7.38 -9.67 -3.58
N PRO A 76 -6.72 -10.80 -3.90
CA PRO A 76 -6.87 -12.03 -3.15
C PRO A 76 -5.97 -12.05 -1.91
N GLY A 77 -6.39 -12.81 -0.90
CA GLY A 77 -5.64 -13.06 0.33
C GLY A 77 -5.70 -11.92 1.34
N ASN A 78 -5.63 -12.29 2.61
CA ASN A 78 -5.36 -11.36 3.69
C ASN A 78 -3.91 -10.95 3.60
N LEU A 79 -3.67 -9.63 3.60
CA LEU A 79 -2.35 -9.04 3.61
C LEU A 79 -2.15 -8.22 4.88
N ILE A 80 -1.01 -8.43 5.52
CA ILE A 80 -0.49 -7.55 6.57
C ILE A 80 0.72 -6.83 5.97
N ALA A 81 0.72 -5.51 6.02
CA ALA A 81 1.84 -4.69 5.60
C ALA A 81 2.39 -3.91 6.80
N ASP A 82 3.70 -4.01 7.00
CA ASP A 82 4.48 -3.27 7.97
C ASP A 82 5.36 -2.25 7.24
N LEU A 83 5.43 -1.04 7.78
CA LEU A 83 6.18 0.09 7.25
C LEU A 83 7.00 0.72 8.37
N ARG A 84 8.30 0.93 8.17
CA ARG A 84 9.11 1.72 9.10
C ARG A 84 9.73 2.91 8.41
N TYR A 85 9.55 4.08 9.01
CA TYR A 85 10.34 5.28 8.72
C TYR A 85 11.36 5.44 9.84
N GLN A 86 12.63 5.61 9.48
CA GLN A 86 13.73 5.82 10.42
C GLN A 86 14.62 6.96 9.93
N LEU A 87 14.91 7.92 10.80
CA LEU A 87 15.92 8.96 10.59
C LEU A 87 17.15 8.63 11.43
N ASP A 88 18.29 8.38 10.80
CA ASP A 88 19.53 8.09 11.53
C ASP A 88 20.36 9.34 11.86
N ASP A 89 21.40 9.16 12.68
CA ASP A 89 22.32 10.22 13.10
C ASP A 89 23.16 10.79 11.94
N GLN A 90 23.11 10.17 10.76
CA GLN A 90 23.75 10.64 9.53
C GLN A 90 22.78 11.43 8.63
N ASN A 91 21.58 11.75 9.11
CA ASN A 91 20.50 12.41 8.37
C ASN A 91 19.97 11.59 7.18
N CYS A 92 20.06 10.25 7.23
CA CYS A 92 19.44 9.38 6.25
C CYS A 92 18.01 9.04 6.68
N LEU A 93 17.04 9.30 5.80
CA LEU A 93 15.67 8.79 5.95
C LEU A 93 15.56 7.44 5.25
N SER A 94 15.47 6.37 6.04
CA SER A 94 15.21 5.03 5.55
C SER A 94 13.72 4.69 5.62
N ILE A 95 13.20 4.09 4.55
CA ILE A 95 11.83 3.58 4.49
C ILE A 95 11.90 2.09 4.18
N SER A 96 11.42 1.25 5.10
CA SER A 96 11.38 -0.20 4.92
C SER A 96 9.95 -0.71 4.89
N TYR A 97 9.72 -1.70 4.01
CA TYR A 97 8.43 -2.34 3.82
C TYR A 97 8.56 -3.83 4.03
N GLU A 98 7.64 -4.42 4.76
CA GLU A 98 7.44 -5.86 4.83
C GLU A 98 5.97 -6.15 4.55
N ALA A 99 5.67 -7.14 3.72
CA ALA A 99 4.30 -7.56 3.46
C ALA A 99 4.19 -9.08 3.49
N ARG A 100 3.12 -9.58 4.10
CA ARG A 100 2.82 -11.00 4.20
C ARG A 100 1.42 -11.21 3.67
N CYS A 101 1.26 -12.15 2.74
CA CYS A 101 -0.03 -12.53 2.17
C CYS A 101 -0.25 -14.02 2.39
N ASP A 102 -1.47 -14.41 2.75
CA ASP A 102 -1.85 -15.82 2.95
C ASP A 102 -2.26 -16.54 1.66
N GLN A 103 -2.34 -15.81 0.54
CA GLN A 103 -2.58 -16.34 -0.80
C GLN A 103 -1.64 -15.69 -1.83
N PRO A 104 -1.42 -16.30 -3.01
CA PRO A 104 -0.71 -15.66 -4.11
C PRO A 104 -1.34 -14.31 -4.47
N CYS A 105 -0.64 -13.21 -4.16
CA CYS A 105 -1.08 -11.84 -4.42
C CYS A 105 0.13 -11.01 -4.84
N PRO A 106 0.04 -10.17 -5.90
CA PRO A 106 1.07 -9.20 -6.17
C PRO A 106 1.08 -8.12 -5.08
N VAL A 107 2.27 -7.70 -4.68
CA VAL A 107 2.49 -6.60 -3.75
C VAL A 107 3.61 -5.73 -4.30
N ASN A 108 3.37 -4.44 -4.43
CA ASN A 108 4.32 -3.45 -4.93
C ASN A 108 4.07 -2.13 -4.22
N LEU A 109 4.75 -1.90 -3.08
CA LEU A 109 4.57 -0.71 -2.26
C LEU A 109 5.58 0.37 -2.62
N THR A 110 5.23 1.63 -2.43
CA THR A 110 6.17 2.75 -2.57
C THR A 110 5.78 3.93 -1.68
N ASN A 111 6.71 4.84 -1.47
CA ASN A 111 6.44 6.18 -0.93
C ASN A 111 6.53 7.16 -2.11
N HIS A 112 5.55 8.03 -2.22
CA HIS A 112 5.41 9.03 -3.28
C HIS A 112 5.59 10.44 -2.72
#